data_AF-A0AAX3FKP3-F1
#
_entry.id   AF-A0AAX3FKP3-F1
#
_cell.length_a   1.000
_cell.length_b   1.000
_cell.length_c   1.000
_cell.angle_alpha   90.00
_cell.angle_beta   90.00
_cell.angle_gamma   90.00
#
_symmetry.space_group_name_H-M   'P 1'
#
loop_
_entity.id
_entity.type
_entity.pdbx_description
1 polymer ?
#
loop_
_entity_poly.entity_id
_entity_poly.type
_entity_poly.pdbx_seq_one_letter_code
_entity_poly.pdbx_strand_id
1 'polypeptide(L)'
;MKLDPNRRQFLKNATRTAAGICGVGVILGLQQQQANAKEGVALRPPGALPEKDFLAACTRCGQCVQACPYDMLHLASLISPMEAGTPYFVARDKPCEMCVDIPCMNACPSGALSEELTDINDARMGLAVLLDHETCLNWQGLRCDVCYRVCPLIDKAITLEEVHNNRTHIHAKLIPTVHSDVCTGCGKCEQACVLEEAAIKVLPMDLAKGLLGRHYRLGWKEKQNAGKALLEDQHPDGLRPALDARMPEGMSEPTYQFMQVQPNQKVATPNRATYDYVPKSTTVPEAEHFPNLDLNIKGVK
;
A
#
# COMPACT_ATOMS: atom_id res chain seq x y z
N MET A 1 4.03 -72.01 8.88
CA MET A 1 5.25 -71.28 8.49
C MET A 1 5.61 -70.30 9.62
N LYS A 2 6.57 -70.64 10.49
CA LYS A 2 7.00 -69.76 11.60
C LYS A 2 7.99 -68.74 11.01
N LEU A 3 7.61 -67.46 10.96
CA LEU A 3 8.51 -66.40 10.53
C LEU A 3 9.61 -66.19 11.58
N ASP A 4 10.86 -66.25 11.13
CA ASP A 4 12.07 -66.05 11.93
C ASP A 4 12.06 -64.63 12.58
N PRO A 5 12.28 -64.50 13.90
CA PRO A 5 12.22 -63.21 14.61
C PRO A 5 13.09 -62.12 13.97
N ASN A 6 14.28 -62.49 13.47
CA ASN A 6 15.21 -61.56 12.83
C ASN A 6 14.69 -61.02 11.50
N ARG A 7 14.03 -61.84 10.68
CA ARG A 7 13.38 -61.38 9.43
C ARG A 7 12.24 -60.43 9.71
N ARG A 8 11.45 -60.69 10.76
CA ARG A 8 10.35 -59.80 11.17
C ARG A 8 10.87 -58.44 11.65
N GLN A 9 12.00 -58.41 12.35
CA GLN A 9 12.60 -57.18 12.84
C GLN A 9 13.24 -56.36 11.71
N PHE A 10 13.93 -57.03 10.77
CA PHE A 10 14.46 -56.38 9.56
C PHE A 10 13.35 -55.72 8.74
N LEU A 11 12.26 -56.45 8.43
CA LEU A 11 11.14 -55.91 7.67
C LEU A 11 10.51 -54.71 8.39
N LYS A 12 10.27 -54.79 9.71
CA LYS A 12 9.74 -53.66 10.49
C LYS A 12 10.63 -52.43 10.42
N ASN A 13 11.95 -52.61 10.53
CA ASN A 13 12.90 -51.50 10.48
C ASN A 13 12.96 -50.88 9.07
N ALA A 14 12.98 -51.71 8.02
CA ALA A 14 12.95 -51.26 6.63
C ALA A 14 11.65 -50.51 6.29
N THR A 15 10.49 -50.99 6.75
CA THR A 15 9.21 -50.27 6.54
C THR A 15 9.19 -48.94 7.29
N ARG A 16 9.74 -48.88 8.52
CA ARG A 16 9.83 -47.64 9.30
C ARG A 16 10.75 -46.61 8.65
N THR A 17 11.93 -47.01 8.18
CA THR A 17 12.85 -46.10 7.51
C THR A 17 12.30 -45.63 6.17
N ALA A 18 11.71 -46.52 5.36
CA ALA A 18 11.06 -46.15 4.11
C ALA A 18 9.92 -45.15 4.34
N ALA A 19 9.03 -45.43 5.31
CA ALA A 19 7.94 -44.51 5.67
C ALA A 19 8.46 -43.16 6.18
N GLY A 20 9.54 -43.17 6.99
CA GLY A 20 10.19 -41.94 7.47
C GLY A 20 10.76 -41.10 6.34
N ILE A 21 11.49 -41.72 5.39
CA ILE A 21 12.06 -41.03 4.23
C ILE A 21 10.97 -40.49 3.32
N CYS A 22 9.91 -41.27 3.05
CA CYS A 22 8.77 -40.79 2.27
C CYS A 22 8.06 -39.62 2.96
N GLY A 23 7.86 -39.69 4.28
CA GLY A 23 7.25 -38.60 5.05
C GLY A 23 8.07 -37.32 4.98
N VAL A 24 9.40 -37.41 5.16
CA VAL A 24 10.31 -36.27 5.01
C VAL A 24 10.32 -35.74 3.57
N GLY A 25 10.33 -36.63 2.57
CA GLY A 25 10.26 -36.25 1.15
C GLY A 25 8.99 -35.49 0.79
N VAL A 26 7.83 -35.90 1.33
CA VAL A 26 6.56 -35.19 1.15
C VAL A 26 6.60 -33.81 1.82
N ILE A 27 7.08 -33.72 3.06
CA ILE A 27 7.19 -32.44 3.79
C ILE A 27 8.10 -31.46 3.03
N LEU A 28 9.26 -31.92 2.57
CA LEU A 28 10.19 -31.09 1.79
C LEU A 28 9.61 -30.73 0.43
N GLY A 29 8.91 -31.65 -0.22
CA GLY A 29 8.22 -31.39 -1.49
C GLY A 29 7.14 -30.32 -1.37
N LEU A 30 6.34 -30.35 -0.31
CA LEU A 30 5.33 -29.33 -0.03
C LEU A 30 5.97 -27.97 0.26
N GLN A 31 7.04 -27.90 1.05
CA GLN A 31 7.76 -26.63 1.29
C GLN A 31 8.37 -26.05 0.01
N GLN A 32 8.92 -26.89 -0.87
CA GLN A 32 9.47 -26.45 -2.15
C GLN A 32 8.39 -25.86 -3.06
N GLN A 33 7.18 -26.41 -3.03
CA GLN A 33 6.05 -25.90 -3.80
C GLN A 33 5.59 -24.52 -3.29
N GLN A 34 5.63 -24.27 -1.98
CA GLN A 34 5.36 -22.94 -1.41
C GLN A 34 6.40 -21.90 -1.85
N ALA A 35 7.68 -22.25 -1.90
CA ALA A 35 8.75 -21.36 -2.35
C ALA A 35 8.62 -20.99 -3.85
N ASN A 36 7.94 -21.82 -4.63
CA ASN A 36 7.70 -21.61 -6.06
C ASN A 36 6.38 -20.88 -6.38
N ALA A 37 5.65 -20.36 -5.39
CA ALA A 37 4.46 -19.55 -5.62
C ALA A 37 4.83 -18.20 -6.26
N LYS A 38 5.16 -18.23 -7.56
CA LYS A 38 5.52 -17.08 -8.40
C LYS A 38 4.32 -16.25 -8.86
N GLU A 39 3.10 -16.72 -8.61
CA GLU A 39 1.90 -16.17 -9.24
C GLU A 39 1.09 -15.31 -8.26
N GLY A 40 1.41 -14.02 -8.29
CA GLY A 40 0.62 -12.95 -7.70
C GLY A 40 0.71 -12.83 -6.17
N VAL A 41 0.38 -11.63 -5.68
CA VAL A 41 0.38 -11.35 -4.26
C VAL A 41 -1.02 -11.56 -3.70
N ALA A 42 -1.10 -12.29 -2.59
CA ALA A 42 -2.37 -12.52 -1.91
C ALA A 42 -2.83 -11.25 -1.20
N LEU A 43 -4.06 -10.84 -1.48
CA LEU A 43 -4.69 -9.63 -0.97
C LEU A 43 -5.92 -9.96 -0.14
N ARG A 44 -6.20 -9.13 0.86
CA ARG A 44 -7.38 -9.26 1.70
C ARG A 44 -8.64 -8.70 1.01
N PRO A 45 -9.84 -9.23 1.31
CA PRO A 45 -11.11 -8.70 0.79
C PRO A 45 -11.33 -7.22 1.14
N PRO A 46 -12.28 -6.53 0.48
CA PRO A 46 -12.63 -5.16 0.85
C PRO A 46 -13.14 -5.10 2.30
N GLY A 47 -12.77 -4.02 2.98
CA GLY A 47 -13.14 -3.78 4.38
C GLY A 47 -12.26 -4.50 5.40
N ALA A 48 -11.26 -5.29 4.98
CA ALA A 48 -10.38 -5.97 5.93
C ALA A 48 -9.69 -4.99 6.89
N LEU A 49 -9.76 -5.30 8.19
CA LEU A 49 -8.99 -4.62 9.22
C LEU A 49 -7.48 -4.73 8.95
N PRO A 50 -6.65 -3.90 9.61
CA PRO A 50 -5.20 -4.09 9.59
C PRO A 50 -4.84 -5.54 9.94
N GLU A 51 -3.84 -6.09 9.24
CA GLU A 51 -3.56 -7.55 9.20
C GLU A 51 -3.59 -8.22 10.59
N LYS A 52 -2.96 -7.62 11.59
CA LYS A 52 -2.94 -8.15 12.96
C LYS A 52 -4.33 -8.24 13.59
N ASP A 53 -5.14 -7.21 13.42
CA ASP A 53 -6.48 -7.11 13.99
C ASP A 53 -7.46 -7.99 13.21
N PHE A 54 -7.28 -8.06 11.88
CA PHE A 54 -7.98 -8.99 11.02
C PHE A 54 -7.78 -10.45 11.46
N LEU A 55 -6.54 -10.87 11.67
CA LEU A 55 -6.21 -12.25 12.09
C LEU A 55 -6.77 -12.59 13.47
N ALA A 56 -6.88 -11.59 14.36
CA ALA A 56 -7.48 -11.75 15.68
C ALA A 56 -9.02 -11.85 15.62
N ALA A 57 -9.66 -11.09 14.74
CA ALA A 57 -11.11 -11.05 14.60
C ALA A 57 -11.68 -12.16 13.70
N CYS A 58 -10.92 -12.66 12.73
CA CYS A 58 -11.41 -13.60 11.73
C CYS A 58 -11.68 -14.99 12.34
N THR A 59 -12.94 -15.40 12.32
CA THR A 59 -13.38 -16.71 12.81
C THR A 59 -13.20 -17.84 11.79
N ARG A 60 -12.66 -17.55 10.59
CA ARG A 60 -12.40 -18.53 9.51
C ARG A 60 -13.67 -19.29 9.06
N CYS A 61 -14.82 -18.62 9.13
CA CYS A 61 -16.11 -19.23 8.81
C CYS A 61 -16.38 -19.39 7.30
N GLY A 62 -15.67 -18.65 6.45
CA GLY A 62 -15.82 -18.72 4.99
C GLY A 62 -17.08 -18.05 4.41
N GLN A 63 -17.89 -17.37 5.22
CA GLN A 63 -19.12 -16.72 4.75
C GLN A 63 -18.85 -15.62 3.70
N CYS A 64 -17.76 -14.85 3.87
CA CYS A 64 -17.34 -13.86 2.88
C CYS A 64 -17.00 -14.46 1.51
N VAL A 65 -16.44 -15.68 1.49
CA VAL A 65 -16.11 -16.42 0.25
C VAL A 65 -17.40 -16.85 -0.44
N GLN A 66 -18.35 -17.41 0.31
CA GLN A 66 -19.66 -17.83 -0.23
C GLN A 66 -20.52 -16.66 -0.73
N ALA A 67 -20.42 -15.51 -0.05
CA ALA A 67 -21.18 -14.32 -0.42
C ALA A 67 -20.59 -13.57 -1.62
N CYS A 68 -19.39 -13.94 -2.10
CA CYS A 68 -18.77 -13.29 -3.25
C CYS A 68 -19.42 -13.79 -4.56
N PRO A 69 -20.12 -12.94 -5.33
CA PRO A 69 -20.84 -13.40 -6.53
C PRO A 69 -19.93 -13.75 -7.72
N TYR A 70 -18.64 -13.40 -7.63
CA TYR A 70 -17.66 -13.58 -8.72
C TYR A 70 -16.62 -14.66 -8.44
N ASP A 71 -16.74 -15.39 -7.32
CA ASP A 71 -15.83 -16.48 -6.94
C ASP A 71 -14.34 -16.09 -7.03
N MET A 72 -14.02 -14.86 -6.61
CA MET A 72 -12.64 -14.34 -6.59
C MET A 72 -11.95 -14.58 -5.24
N LEU A 73 -12.71 -14.83 -4.18
CA LEU A 73 -12.18 -15.07 -2.84
C LEU A 73 -11.95 -16.56 -2.62
N HIS A 74 -10.86 -16.89 -1.96
CA HIS A 74 -10.48 -18.25 -1.62
C HIS A 74 -10.09 -18.34 -0.15
N LEU A 75 -10.31 -19.50 0.47
CA LEU A 75 -9.79 -19.79 1.80
C LEU A 75 -8.35 -20.27 1.69
N ALA A 76 -7.45 -19.65 2.45
CA ALA A 76 -6.07 -20.08 2.55
C ALA A 76 -5.99 -21.51 3.08
N SER A 77 -5.30 -22.36 2.33
CA SER A 77 -4.93 -23.70 2.79
C SER A 77 -3.70 -23.64 3.69
N LEU A 78 -3.30 -24.76 4.29
CA LEU A 78 -2.05 -24.85 5.07
C LEU A 78 -0.79 -24.56 4.24
N ILE A 79 -0.89 -24.67 2.91
CA ILE A 79 0.20 -24.43 1.97
C ILE A 79 0.08 -23.08 1.25
N SER A 80 -0.97 -22.31 1.50
CA SER A 80 -1.18 -20.99 0.89
C SER A 80 -0.21 -19.94 1.48
N PRO A 81 0.02 -18.81 0.79
CA PRO A 81 0.90 -17.74 1.25
C PRO A 81 0.31 -16.91 2.42
N MET A 82 -0.92 -17.19 2.84
CA MET A 82 -1.59 -16.53 3.96
C MET A 82 -1.98 -17.54 5.05
N GLU A 83 -2.31 -17.04 6.23
CA GLU A 83 -2.72 -17.86 7.38
C GLU A 83 -3.91 -18.75 7.04
N ALA A 84 -3.79 -20.04 7.30
CA ALA A 84 -4.80 -21.03 6.96
C ALA A 84 -6.20 -20.67 7.49
N GLY A 85 -7.21 -20.89 6.64
CA GLY A 85 -8.62 -20.61 6.87
C GLY A 85 -9.02 -19.14 6.73
N THR A 86 -8.08 -18.24 6.39
CA THR A 86 -8.41 -16.83 6.16
C THR A 86 -8.73 -16.56 4.68
N PRO A 87 -9.65 -15.63 4.36
CA PRO A 87 -9.99 -15.30 2.99
C PRO A 87 -8.90 -14.44 2.33
N TYR A 88 -8.69 -14.67 1.04
CA TYR A 88 -7.79 -13.89 0.20
C TYR A 88 -8.19 -13.96 -1.28
N PHE A 89 -7.64 -13.07 -2.10
CA PHE A 89 -7.66 -13.20 -3.55
C PHE A 89 -6.29 -12.88 -4.15
N VAL A 90 -6.08 -13.27 -5.39
CA VAL A 90 -4.89 -12.92 -6.16
C VAL A 90 -5.33 -12.09 -7.34
N ALA A 91 -4.96 -10.80 -7.35
CA ALA A 91 -5.40 -9.84 -8.34
C ALA A 91 -5.13 -10.29 -9.79
N ARG A 92 -3.99 -10.94 -10.03
CA ARG A 92 -3.60 -11.44 -11.35
C ARG A 92 -4.54 -12.52 -11.91
N ASP A 93 -5.10 -13.36 -11.05
CA ASP A 93 -6.04 -14.43 -11.43
C ASP A 93 -7.46 -13.88 -11.58
N LYS A 94 -8.01 -13.35 -10.47
CA LYS A 94 -9.32 -12.70 -10.44
C LYS A 94 -9.31 -11.47 -9.54
N PRO A 95 -9.52 -10.26 -10.09
CA PRO A 95 -9.56 -9.03 -9.30
C PRO A 95 -10.90 -8.85 -8.60
N CYS A 96 -10.96 -7.86 -7.70
CA CYS A 96 -12.20 -7.39 -7.13
C CYS A 96 -13.06 -6.66 -8.17
N GLU A 97 -14.29 -7.13 -8.33
CA GLU A 97 -15.29 -6.54 -9.21
C GLU A 97 -15.97 -5.29 -8.64
N MET A 98 -15.58 -4.84 -7.43
CA MET A 98 -16.06 -3.60 -6.81
C MET A 98 -17.60 -3.53 -6.70
N CYS A 99 -18.21 -4.59 -6.16
CA CYS A 99 -19.66 -4.66 -5.94
C CYS A 99 -20.13 -3.51 -5.04
N VAL A 100 -21.18 -2.78 -5.48
CA VAL A 100 -21.71 -1.60 -4.76
C VAL A 100 -22.25 -1.96 -3.37
N ASP A 101 -22.82 -3.15 -3.23
CA ASP A 101 -23.44 -3.67 -2.01
C ASP A 101 -22.47 -4.45 -1.11
N ILE A 102 -21.20 -4.61 -1.52
CA ILE A 102 -20.11 -5.24 -0.76
C ILE A 102 -20.55 -6.52 0.01
N PRO A 103 -21.13 -7.53 -0.68
CA PRO A 103 -21.79 -8.66 -0.01
C PRO A 103 -20.82 -9.50 0.83
N CYS A 104 -19.56 -9.58 0.42
CA CYS A 104 -18.52 -10.29 1.16
C CYS A 104 -18.22 -9.68 2.54
N MET A 105 -18.28 -8.35 2.67
CA MET A 105 -18.12 -7.64 3.94
C MET A 105 -19.36 -7.80 4.82
N ASN A 106 -20.55 -7.58 4.24
CA ASN A 106 -21.83 -7.68 4.95
C ASN A 106 -22.11 -9.10 5.47
N ALA A 107 -21.53 -10.12 4.85
CA ALA A 107 -21.61 -11.50 5.33
C ALA A 107 -20.60 -11.84 6.45
N CYS A 108 -19.78 -10.91 6.93
CA CYS A 108 -18.78 -11.18 7.97
C CYS A 108 -19.38 -11.04 9.39
N PRO A 109 -19.62 -12.13 10.12
CA PRO A 109 -20.29 -12.04 11.43
C PRO A 109 -19.36 -11.56 12.55
N SER A 110 -18.05 -11.60 12.34
CA SER A 110 -17.05 -11.28 13.38
C SER A 110 -16.51 -9.86 13.32
N GLY A 111 -16.92 -9.07 12.31
CA GLY A 111 -16.38 -7.72 12.09
C GLY A 111 -14.92 -7.70 11.64
N ALA A 112 -14.36 -8.83 11.18
CA ALA A 112 -13.02 -8.86 10.60
C ALA A 112 -12.93 -8.05 9.30
N LEU A 113 -14.06 -7.99 8.57
CA LEU A 113 -14.30 -7.00 7.53
C LEU A 113 -15.16 -5.90 8.17
N SER A 114 -14.64 -4.68 8.22
CA SER A 114 -15.24 -3.54 8.90
C SER A 114 -16.50 -3.06 8.20
N GLU A 115 -17.61 -3.00 8.94
CA GLU A 115 -18.88 -2.42 8.49
C GLU A 115 -18.82 -0.89 8.31
N GLU A 116 -17.73 -0.25 8.74
CA GLU A 116 -17.49 1.18 8.50
C GLU A 116 -17.28 1.49 7.01
N LEU A 117 -16.92 0.49 6.20
CA LEU A 117 -16.79 0.65 4.76
C LEU A 117 -18.18 0.68 4.09
N THR A 118 -18.70 1.87 3.87
CA THR A 118 -20.01 2.07 3.23
C THR A 118 -19.95 2.24 1.72
N ASP A 119 -18.85 2.78 1.19
CA ASP A 119 -18.60 2.93 -0.26
C ASP A 119 -17.41 2.05 -0.65
N ILE A 120 -17.60 1.18 -1.64
CA ILE A 120 -16.56 0.29 -2.16
C ILE A 120 -15.34 1.06 -2.72
N ASN A 121 -15.53 2.32 -3.13
CA ASN A 121 -14.45 3.20 -3.58
C ASN A 121 -13.50 3.62 -2.45
N ASP A 122 -13.93 3.48 -1.19
CA ASP A 122 -13.11 3.75 -0.01
C ASP A 122 -12.37 2.51 0.50
N ALA A 123 -12.54 1.35 -0.18
CA ALA A 123 -11.83 0.14 0.19
C ALA A 123 -10.30 0.33 0.07
N ARG A 124 -9.55 -0.35 0.93
CA ARG A 124 -8.07 -0.36 0.91
C ARG A 124 -7.55 -1.80 0.99
N MET A 125 -7.80 -2.57 -0.07
CA MET A 125 -7.36 -3.96 -0.20
C MET A 125 -5.85 -4.07 -0.47
N GLY A 126 -5.28 -3.02 -1.06
CA GLY A 126 -3.87 -2.93 -1.45
C GLY A 126 -3.62 -1.65 -2.24
N LEU A 127 -2.44 -1.54 -2.84
CA LEU A 127 -2.04 -0.44 -3.71
C LEU A 127 -1.44 -0.98 -4.99
N ALA A 128 -1.95 -0.52 -6.14
CA ALA A 128 -1.31 -0.80 -7.42
C ALA A 128 0.00 -0.03 -7.54
N VAL A 129 1.07 -0.72 -7.89
CA VAL A 129 2.41 -0.16 -8.08
C VAL A 129 2.93 -0.61 -9.42
N LEU A 130 3.40 0.33 -10.23
CA LEU A 130 4.15 0.03 -11.42
C LEU A 130 5.56 -0.39 -10.99
N LEU A 131 5.82 -1.70 -10.98
CA LEU A 131 7.06 -2.26 -10.45
C LEU A 131 8.16 -2.35 -11.50
N ASP A 132 7.78 -2.61 -12.76
CA ASP A 132 8.72 -2.83 -13.85
C ASP A 132 8.57 -1.74 -14.90
N HIS A 133 9.51 -0.79 -14.89
CA HIS A 133 9.56 0.30 -15.86
C HIS A 133 10.24 -0.16 -17.16
N GLU A 134 11.03 -1.23 -17.12
CA GLU A 134 11.80 -1.77 -18.23
C GLU A 134 10.93 -2.62 -19.15
N THR A 135 9.87 -3.25 -18.66
CA THR A 135 8.98 -4.09 -19.48
C THR A 135 7.66 -3.40 -19.81
N CYS A 136 7.24 -2.40 -19.01
CA CYS A 136 6.00 -1.67 -19.26
C CYS A 136 5.98 -1.02 -20.66
N LEU A 137 4.96 -1.35 -21.47
CA LEU A 137 4.82 -0.88 -22.85
C LEU A 137 4.84 0.66 -22.95
N ASN A 138 4.23 1.37 -22.00
CA ASN A 138 4.24 2.84 -21.99
C ASN A 138 5.63 3.43 -21.70
N TRP A 139 6.40 2.79 -20.83
CA TRP A 139 7.79 3.19 -20.58
C TRP A 139 8.69 2.94 -21.79
N GLN A 140 8.41 1.89 -22.58
CA GLN A 140 9.05 1.62 -23.86
C GLN A 140 8.66 2.61 -24.98
N GLY A 141 7.63 3.44 -24.73
CA GLY A 141 7.11 4.42 -25.68
C GLY A 141 6.10 3.84 -26.67
N LEU A 142 5.55 2.66 -26.38
CA LEU A 142 4.38 2.11 -27.07
C LEU A 142 3.11 2.70 -26.45
N ARG A 143 2.03 2.80 -27.23
CA ARG A 143 0.76 3.36 -26.76
C ARG A 143 -0.10 2.25 -26.14
N CYS A 144 -0.05 2.12 -24.83
CA CYS A 144 -0.91 1.23 -24.05
C CYS A 144 -1.69 2.06 -23.02
N ASP A 145 -2.98 1.78 -22.84
CA ASP A 145 -3.80 2.46 -21.84
C ASP A 145 -4.76 1.48 -21.14
N VAL A 146 -4.46 0.18 -21.22
CA VAL A 146 -5.34 -0.89 -20.73
C VAL A 146 -5.53 -0.81 -19.22
N CYS A 147 -4.45 -0.67 -18.44
CA CYS A 147 -4.53 -0.55 -16.97
C CYS A 147 -5.28 0.72 -16.53
N TYR A 148 -5.18 1.79 -17.32
CA TYR A 148 -5.87 3.05 -17.08
C TYR A 148 -7.37 2.93 -17.37
N ARG A 149 -7.76 2.38 -18.53
CA ARG A 149 -9.16 2.24 -18.96
C ARG A 149 -9.97 1.23 -18.14
N VAL A 150 -9.33 0.17 -17.64
CA VAL A 150 -10.00 -0.83 -16.82
C VAL A 150 -10.22 -0.37 -15.37
N CYS A 151 -9.58 0.73 -14.96
CA CYS A 151 -9.68 1.22 -13.59
C CYS A 151 -11.09 1.79 -13.34
N PRO A 152 -11.82 1.32 -12.31
CA PRO A 152 -13.13 1.87 -11.95
C PRO A 152 -13.06 3.34 -11.51
N LEU A 153 -11.91 3.77 -11.00
CA LEU A 153 -11.63 5.13 -10.54
C LEU A 153 -10.62 5.81 -11.48
N ILE A 154 -10.92 5.77 -12.77
CA ILE A 154 -10.13 6.46 -13.82
C ILE A 154 -9.98 7.95 -13.50
N ASP A 155 -8.85 8.54 -13.88
CA ASP A 155 -8.46 9.93 -13.60
C ASP A 155 -8.32 10.31 -12.11
N LYS A 156 -8.61 9.38 -11.19
CA LYS A 156 -8.48 9.60 -9.74
C LYS A 156 -7.46 8.65 -9.12
N ALA A 157 -7.66 7.34 -9.26
CA ALA A 157 -6.74 6.32 -8.75
C ALA A 157 -5.56 6.09 -9.69
N ILE A 158 -5.73 6.33 -10.99
CA ILE A 158 -4.67 6.19 -11.99
C ILE A 158 -4.81 7.30 -13.04
N THR A 159 -3.70 7.96 -13.34
CA THR A 159 -3.57 8.96 -14.41
C THR A 159 -2.52 8.52 -15.42
N LEU A 160 -2.55 9.13 -16.61
CA LEU A 160 -1.50 8.98 -17.62
C LEU A 160 -0.69 10.27 -17.69
N GLU A 161 0.49 10.26 -17.07
CA GLU A 161 1.38 11.42 -17.04
C GLU A 161 2.21 11.47 -18.32
N GLU A 162 2.24 12.64 -18.95
CA GLU A 162 3.02 12.87 -20.16
C GLU A 162 4.50 13.12 -19.80
N VAL A 163 5.37 12.22 -20.28
CA VAL A 163 6.83 12.33 -20.08
C VAL A 163 7.52 12.40 -21.43
N HIS A 164 8.45 13.34 -21.59
CA HIS A 164 9.21 13.49 -22.83
C HIS A 164 9.98 12.21 -23.19
N ASN A 165 9.90 11.77 -24.45
CA ASN A 165 10.66 10.63 -24.94
C ASN A 165 12.05 11.07 -25.42
N ASN A 166 13.04 10.92 -24.55
CA ASN A 166 14.44 11.26 -24.87
C ASN A 166 15.03 10.49 -26.07
N ARG A 167 14.44 9.36 -26.49
CA ARG A 167 14.95 8.56 -27.62
C ARG A 167 14.52 9.11 -28.97
N THR A 168 13.32 9.69 -29.06
CA THR A 168 12.74 10.12 -30.35
C THR A 168 12.53 11.63 -30.44
N HIS A 169 12.51 12.35 -29.32
CA HIS A 169 12.30 13.80 -29.22
C HIS A 169 11.00 14.35 -29.84
N ILE A 170 10.12 13.49 -30.37
CA ILE A 170 8.89 13.87 -31.08
C ILE A 170 7.64 13.41 -30.32
N HIS A 171 7.68 12.24 -29.68
CA HIS A 171 6.52 11.66 -29.00
C HIS A 171 6.66 11.78 -27.47
N ALA A 172 5.53 11.98 -26.77
CA ALA A 172 5.47 11.80 -25.32
C ALA A 172 5.22 10.32 -24.98
N LYS A 173 5.78 9.86 -23.87
CA LYS A 173 5.39 8.61 -23.20
C LYS A 173 4.24 8.92 -22.26
N LEU A 174 3.23 8.06 -22.24
CA LEU A 174 2.06 8.18 -21.36
C LEU A 174 2.23 7.26 -20.16
N ILE A 175 2.91 7.71 -19.11
CA ILE A 175 3.28 6.86 -17.99
C ILE A 175 2.09 6.68 -17.03
N PRO A 176 1.63 5.44 -16.77
CA PRO A 176 0.57 5.22 -15.81
C PRO A 176 1.08 5.51 -14.40
N THR A 177 0.44 6.46 -13.73
CA THR A 177 0.80 6.88 -12.36
C THR A 177 -0.38 6.60 -11.45
N VAL A 178 -0.14 5.79 -10.41
CA VAL A 178 -1.17 5.39 -9.44
C VAL A 178 -1.12 6.32 -8.24
N HIS A 179 -2.28 6.84 -7.85
CA HIS A 179 -2.45 7.74 -6.70
C HIS A 179 -2.89 6.95 -5.47
N SER A 180 -2.00 6.87 -4.48
CA SER A 180 -2.15 5.97 -3.33
C SER A 180 -3.24 6.35 -2.32
N ASP A 181 -3.74 7.56 -2.41
CA ASP A 181 -4.84 8.11 -1.60
C ASP A 181 -6.19 7.63 -2.11
N VAL A 182 -6.32 7.37 -3.41
CA VAL A 182 -7.59 6.94 -4.04
C VAL A 182 -7.57 5.46 -4.44
N CYS A 183 -6.41 4.89 -4.79
CA CYS A 183 -6.33 3.50 -5.23
C CYS A 183 -6.88 2.53 -4.17
N THR A 184 -7.85 1.71 -4.56
CA THR A 184 -8.48 0.73 -3.66
C THR A 184 -7.73 -0.59 -3.55
N GLY A 185 -6.83 -0.87 -4.49
CA GLY A 185 -6.17 -2.16 -4.61
C GLY A 185 -7.07 -3.27 -5.17
N CYS A 186 -8.08 -2.93 -5.97
CA CYS A 186 -9.00 -3.93 -6.55
C CYS A 186 -8.34 -4.94 -7.50
N GLY A 187 -7.15 -4.64 -8.06
CA GLY A 187 -6.43 -5.59 -8.91
C GLY A 187 -6.80 -5.60 -10.39
N LYS A 188 -7.86 -4.89 -10.82
CA LYS A 188 -8.30 -4.88 -12.23
C LYS A 188 -7.17 -4.47 -13.21
N CYS A 189 -6.31 -3.54 -12.80
CA CYS A 189 -5.16 -3.11 -13.61
C CYS A 189 -4.07 -4.18 -13.76
N GLU A 190 -3.86 -5.04 -12.75
CA GLU A 190 -2.88 -6.13 -12.79
C GLU A 190 -3.40 -7.28 -13.66
N GLN A 191 -4.67 -7.64 -13.50
CA GLN A 191 -5.32 -8.67 -14.32
C GLN A 191 -5.37 -8.27 -15.80
N ALA A 192 -5.71 -7.02 -16.11
CA ALA A 192 -5.81 -6.54 -17.48
C ALA A 192 -4.45 -6.26 -18.13
N CYS A 193 -3.33 -6.31 -17.39
CA CYS A 193 -2.02 -6.09 -17.96
C CYS A 193 -1.72 -7.15 -19.04
N VAL A 194 -1.51 -6.70 -20.28
CA VAL A 194 -1.35 -7.55 -21.48
C VAL A 194 -0.04 -8.33 -21.54
N LEU A 195 0.89 -8.06 -20.61
CA LEU A 195 2.15 -8.79 -20.49
C LEU A 195 1.92 -10.15 -19.81
N GLU A 196 2.75 -11.15 -20.09
CA GLU A 196 2.69 -12.47 -19.43
C GLU A 196 2.91 -12.36 -17.92
N GLU A 197 3.93 -11.59 -17.52
CA GLU A 197 4.12 -11.12 -16.15
C GLU A 197 3.74 -9.63 -16.06
N ALA A 198 2.81 -9.30 -15.17
CA ALA A 198 2.30 -7.94 -15.07
C ALA A 198 3.37 -6.95 -14.58
N ALA A 199 3.57 -5.86 -15.33
CA ALA A 199 4.47 -4.77 -14.93
C ALA A 199 3.88 -3.90 -13.79
N ILE A 200 2.55 -3.86 -13.69
CA ILE A 200 1.81 -3.24 -12.59
C ILE A 200 1.23 -4.35 -11.72
N LYS A 201 1.55 -4.33 -10.42
CA LYS A 201 1.07 -5.33 -9.44
C LYS A 201 0.44 -4.63 -8.26
N VAL A 202 -0.55 -5.26 -7.65
CA VAL A 202 -1.16 -4.78 -6.42
C VAL A 202 -0.47 -5.44 -5.24
N LEU A 203 0.02 -4.60 -4.34
CA LEU A 203 0.73 -5.02 -3.14
C LEU A 203 -0.06 -4.61 -1.89
N PRO A 204 0.07 -5.35 -0.77
CA PRO A 204 -0.34 -4.88 0.55
C PRO A 204 0.18 -3.48 0.85
N MET A 205 -0.63 -2.66 1.50
CA MET A 205 -0.34 -1.23 1.73
C MET A 205 0.99 -1.00 2.47
N ASP A 206 1.32 -1.89 3.39
CA ASP A 206 2.55 -1.86 4.21
C ASP A 206 3.81 -2.21 3.42
N LEU A 207 3.68 -3.01 2.35
CA LEU A 207 4.76 -3.29 1.42
C LEU A 207 4.87 -2.21 0.32
N ALA A 208 3.75 -1.64 -0.08
CA ALA A 208 3.67 -0.70 -1.19
C ALA A 208 4.11 0.73 -0.82
N LYS A 209 3.79 1.20 0.38
CA LYS A 209 4.02 2.60 0.79
C LYS A 209 5.21 2.72 1.74
N GLY A 210 6.12 3.63 1.42
CA GLY A 210 7.15 4.10 2.35
C GLY A 210 6.57 4.98 3.46
N LEU A 211 7.28 5.06 4.58
CA LEU A 211 6.95 5.93 5.71
C LEU A 211 7.95 7.08 5.80
N LEU A 212 7.43 8.31 5.84
CA LEU A 212 8.24 9.46 6.23
C LEU A 212 8.54 9.32 7.73
N GLY A 213 9.82 9.34 8.13
CA GLY A 213 10.22 9.25 9.52
C GLY A 213 9.55 10.32 10.39
N ARG A 214 9.22 10.01 11.66
CA ARG A 214 8.44 10.89 12.56
C ARG A 214 9.04 12.29 12.76
N HIS A 215 10.34 12.43 12.55
CA HIS A 215 11.07 13.69 12.67
C HIS A 215 11.01 14.56 11.42
N TYR A 216 10.56 14.03 10.28
CA TYR A 216 10.40 14.80 9.06
C TYR A 216 9.03 15.48 9.04
N ARG A 217 9.05 16.81 9.02
CA ARG A 217 7.88 17.65 8.84
C ARG A 217 7.91 18.28 7.46
N LEU A 218 6.80 18.18 6.75
CA LEU A 218 6.65 18.85 5.45
C LEU A 218 6.28 20.30 5.72
N GLY A 219 7.25 21.21 5.58
CA GLY A 219 7.09 22.62 5.96
C GLY A 219 5.86 23.30 5.34
N TRP A 220 5.47 22.92 4.12
CA TRP A 220 4.26 23.43 3.47
C TRP A 220 2.95 22.91 4.08
N LYS A 221 2.91 21.65 4.54
CA LYS A 221 1.74 21.09 5.26
C LYS A 221 1.62 21.72 6.65
N GLU A 222 2.74 21.87 7.34
CA GLU A 222 2.77 22.54 8.64
C GLU A 222 2.35 24.01 8.51
N LYS A 223 2.83 24.71 7.48
CA LYS A 223 2.40 26.08 7.16
C LYS A 223 0.89 26.15 6.89
N GLN A 224 0.36 25.24 6.09
CA GLN A 224 -1.07 25.14 5.80
C GLN A 224 -1.89 24.90 7.08
N ASN A 225 -1.40 24.07 7.99
CA ASN A 225 -2.07 23.76 9.25
C ASN A 225 -1.95 24.87 10.31
N ALA A 226 -0.83 25.59 10.33
CA ALA A 226 -0.52 26.64 11.31
C ALA A 226 -0.89 28.05 10.84
N GLY A 227 -1.26 28.24 9.57
CA GLY A 227 -1.55 29.54 8.96
C GLY A 227 -0.31 30.38 8.61
N LYS A 228 0.86 30.03 9.16
CA LYS A 228 2.16 30.68 8.91
C LYS A 228 3.29 29.65 8.92
N ALA A 229 4.45 29.97 8.35
CA ALA A 229 5.57 29.03 8.37
C ALA A 229 6.08 28.85 9.81
N LEU A 230 6.39 27.62 10.21
CA LEU A 230 6.81 27.33 11.60
C LEU A 230 8.12 28.02 12.01
N LEU A 231 8.94 28.42 11.04
CA LEU A 231 10.23 29.07 11.24
C LEU A 231 10.22 30.53 10.77
N GLU A 232 9.05 31.10 10.48
CA GLU A 232 8.92 32.47 9.95
C GLU A 232 9.52 33.51 10.89
N ASP A 233 9.38 33.32 12.21
CA ASP A 233 9.92 34.23 13.23
C ASP A 233 11.46 34.13 13.34
N GLN A 234 12.05 32.99 12.96
CA GLN A 234 13.51 32.75 12.97
C GLN A 234 14.17 33.08 11.62
N HIS A 235 13.41 32.98 10.53
CA HIS A 235 13.85 33.18 9.16
C HIS A 235 12.75 33.90 8.36
N PRO A 236 12.59 35.22 8.54
CA PRO A 236 11.53 36.00 7.89
C PRO A 236 11.64 36.02 6.36
N ASP A 237 12.85 35.82 5.81
CA ASP A 237 13.11 35.75 4.38
C ASP A 237 12.98 34.32 3.81
N GLY A 238 12.55 33.36 4.65
CA GLY A 238 12.53 31.93 4.36
C GLY A 238 13.92 31.29 4.50
N LEU A 239 13.97 29.96 4.62
CA LEU A 239 15.20 29.17 4.50
C LEU A 239 15.67 29.19 3.04
N ARG A 240 16.10 30.37 2.54
CA ARG A 240 16.87 30.46 1.31
C ARG A 240 18.22 29.82 1.62
N PRO A 241 18.60 28.69 1.01
CA PRO A 241 20.01 28.39 0.97
C PRO A 241 20.64 29.58 0.22
N ALA A 242 21.57 30.29 0.85
CA ALA A 242 22.46 31.24 0.19
C ALA A 242 23.40 30.46 -0.73
N LEU A 243 22.83 29.76 -1.71
CA LEU A 243 23.56 29.33 -2.88
C LEU A 243 23.62 30.58 -3.73
N ASP A 244 24.73 31.30 -3.62
CA ASP A 244 25.12 32.34 -4.57
C ASP A 244 25.36 31.65 -5.93
N ALA A 245 24.27 31.25 -6.58
CA ALA A 245 24.32 30.70 -7.91
C ALA A 245 24.77 31.86 -8.82
N ARG A 246 25.98 31.76 -9.37
CA ARG A 246 26.41 32.64 -10.47
C ARG A 246 25.45 32.43 -11.63
N MET A 247 24.48 33.34 -11.74
CA MET A 247 23.51 33.36 -12.84
C MET A 247 24.22 33.90 -14.10
N PRO A 248 24.02 33.28 -15.27
CA PRO A 248 24.53 33.83 -16.53
C PRO A 248 23.89 35.19 -16.82
N GLU A 249 24.65 36.09 -17.46
CA GLU A 249 24.22 37.45 -17.77
C GLU A 249 22.89 37.47 -18.55
N GLY A 250 21.92 38.24 -18.07
CA GLY A 250 20.60 38.37 -18.68
C GLY A 250 19.52 37.44 -18.14
N MET A 251 19.81 36.52 -17.21
CA MET A 251 18.79 35.74 -16.51
C MET A 251 18.46 36.36 -15.14
N SER A 252 17.17 36.58 -14.88
CA SER A 252 16.66 36.94 -13.55
C SER A 252 16.37 35.68 -12.73
N GLU A 253 16.56 35.73 -11.41
CA GLU A 253 16.08 34.65 -10.54
C GLU A 253 14.57 34.45 -10.75
N PRO A 254 14.09 33.19 -10.87
CA PRO A 254 12.66 32.94 -10.84
C PRO A 254 12.12 33.49 -9.52
N THR A 255 11.15 34.40 -9.59
CA THR A 255 10.51 34.94 -8.38
C THR A 255 9.82 33.79 -7.65
N TYR A 256 10.38 33.37 -6.52
CA TYR A 256 9.78 32.36 -5.69
C TYR A 256 8.47 32.91 -5.12
N GLN A 257 7.34 32.41 -5.60
CA GLN A 257 6.05 32.70 -5.00
C GLN A 257 5.85 31.77 -3.82
N PHE A 258 5.74 32.34 -2.62
CA PHE A 258 5.41 31.57 -1.43
C PHE A 258 4.07 30.85 -1.61
N MET A 259 4.01 29.58 -1.24
CA MET A 259 2.74 28.86 -1.16
C MET A 259 1.78 29.64 -0.23
N GLN A 260 0.59 29.94 -0.75
CA GLN A 260 -0.47 30.58 0.01
C GLN A 260 -1.30 29.54 0.76
N VAL A 261 -1.68 29.88 1.99
CA VAL A 261 -2.52 29.01 2.82
C VAL A 261 -3.95 29.05 2.31
N GLN A 262 -4.54 27.89 2.03
CA GLN A 262 -5.96 27.81 1.70
C GLN A 262 -6.81 27.96 2.98
N PRO A 263 -7.77 28.91 3.05
CA PRO A 263 -8.62 29.08 4.23
C PRO A 263 -9.43 27.81 4.53
N ASN A 264 -9.60 27.46 5.81
CA ASN A 264 -10.41 26.33 6.29
C ASN A 264 -9.99 24.93 5.81
N GLN A 265 -8.78 24.74 5.27
CA GLN A 265 -8.27 23.44 4.85
C GLN A 265 -7.11 22.98 5.73
N LYS A 266 -7.27 21.83 6.40
CA LYS A 266 -6.17 21.14 7.10
C LYS A 266 -5.68 19.96 6.27
N VAL A 267 -4.38 19.68 6.33
CA VAL A 267 -3.74 18.62 5.55
C VAL A 267 -3.22 17.53 6.48
N ALA A 268 -3.53 16.27 6.17
CA ALA A 268 -3.04 15.12 6.90
C ALA A 268 -1.51 15.03 6.83
N THR A 269 -0.91 14.84 8.02
CA THR A 269 0.50 14.49 8.18
C THR A 269 0.61 12.98 8.35
N PRO A 270 1.43 12.28 7.55
CA PRO A 270 1.52 10.83 7.64
C PRO A 270 2.07 10.41 9.01
N ASN A 271 1.35 9.53 9.72
CA ASN A 271 1.81 8.86 10.94
C ASN A 271 1.43 7.37 10.89
N ARG A 272 2.20 6.52 11.56
CA ARG A 272 2.08 5.05 11.53
C ARG A 272 0.87 4.49 12.31
N ALA A 273 0.22 5.28 13.18
CA ALA A 273 -0.83 4.76 14.06
C ALA A 273 -2.18 4.55 13.35
N THR A 274 -2.44 5.35 12.34
CA THR A 274 -3.62 5.34 11.48
C THR A 274 -3.12 5.88 10.16
N TYR A 275 -3.40 5.23 9.03
CA TYR A 275 -2.84 5.59 7.72
C TYR A 275 -3.00 7.08 7.34
N ASP A 276 -3.83 7.84 8.06
CA ASP A 276 -3.70 9.28 8.28
C ASP A 276 -3.90 9.65 9.76
N TYR A 277 -3.06 10.52 10.34
CA TYR A 277 -3.36 11.20 11.60
C TYR A 277 -3.76 12.64 11.29
N VAL A 278 -5.04 12.95 11.50
CA VAL A 278 -5.52 14.32 11.65
C VAL A 278 -5.40 14.66 13.13
N PRO A 279 -4.52 15.60 13.55
CA PRO A 279 -4.50 16.02 14.95
C PRO A 279 -5.88 16.48 15.37
N LYS A 280 -6.37 15.98 16.51
CA LYS A 280 -7.61 16.49 17.14
C LYS A 280 -7.52 18.01 17.21
N SER A 281 -8.64 18.69 17.00
CA SER A 281 -8.74 20.14 17.19
C SER A 281 -8.36 20.49 18.64
N THR A 282 -7.10 20.82 18.88
CA THR A 282 -6.76 21.73 19.95
C THR A 282 -7.26 23.08 19.47
N THR A 283 -8.44 23.47 19.95
CA THR A 283 -8.71 24.89 20.17
C THR A 283 -7.50 25.43 20.90
N VAL A 284 -6.69 26.24 20.22
CA VAL A 284 -5.74 27.11 20.90
C VAL A 284 -6.63 28.04 21.71
N PRO A 285 -6.65 27.99 23.05
CA PRO A 285 -7.33 29.03 23.80
C PRO A 285 -6.64 30.35 23.47
N GLU A 286 -7.43 31.42 23.40
CA GLU A 286 -6.95 32.79 23.24
C GLU A 286 -5.81 33.05 24.25
N ALA A 287 -4.71 33.65 23.78
CA ALA A 287 -3.51 33.79 24.57
C ALA A 287 -3.77 34.62 25.84
N GLU A 288 -3.79 33.98 27.01
CA GLU A 288 -3.85 34.70 28.28
C GLU A 288 -2.51 35.41 28.55
N HIS A 289 -2.61 36.71 28.81
CA HIS A 289 -1.51 37.58 29.20
C HIS A 289 -1.07 37.23 30.63
N PHE A 290 0.12 36.65 30.80
CA PHE A 290 0.72 36.40 32.12
C PHE A 290 1.54 37.64 32.56
N PRO A 291 1.09 38.45 33.54
CA PRO A 291 1.70 39.76 33.80
C PRO A 291 2.94 39.72 34.70
N ASN A 292 3.46 38.55 35.10
CA ASN A 292 4.56 38.46 36.09
C ASN A 292 5.50 37.27 35.88
N LEU A 293 6.27 37.27 34.79
CA LEU A 293 7.47 36.43 34.73
C LEU A 293 8.67 37.25 34.25
N ASP A 294 9.21 38.05 35.16
CA ASP A 294 10.53 38.68 35.02
C ASP A 294 11.62 37.59 35.05
N LEU A 295 12.11 37.17 33.88
CA LEU A 295 13.38 36.47 33.77
C LEU A 295 14.49 37.47 33.45
N ASN A 296 14.99 38.01 34.54
CA ASN A 296 16.14 38.87 34.73
C ASN A 296 17.39 38.32 33.99
N ILE A 297 17.69 38.83 32.79
CA ILE A 297 18.99 38.61 32.14
C ILE A 297 19.98 39.64 32.68
N LYS A 298 20.57 39.35 33.85
CA LYS A 298 21.82 39.95 34.29
C LYS A 298 22.94 38.93 34.22
N GLY A 299 23.78 39.08 33.21
CA GLY A 299 25.22 38.86 33.28
C GLY A 299 25.70 37.41 33.36
N VAL A 300 26.22 36.91 32.24
CA VAL A 300 27.44 36.11 32.23
C VAL A 300 28.31 36.63 31.08
N LYS A 301 29.56 36.91 31.44
CA LYS A 301 30.63 37.53 30.62
C LYS A 301 30.94 36.75 29.35
#